data_AF-A0A817DA04-F1
#
_entry.id   AF-A0A817DA04-F1
#
_cell.length_a   1.000
_cell.length_b   1.000
_cell.length_c   1.000
_cell.angle_alpha   90.00
_cell.angle_beta   90.00
_cell.angle_gamma   90.00
#
_symmetry.space_group_name_H-M   'P 1'
#
loop_
_entity.id
_entity.type
_entity.pdbx_description
1 polymer ?
#
loop_
_entity_poly.entity_id
_entity_poly.type
_entity_poly.pdbx_seq_one_letter_code
_entity_poly.pdbx_strand_id
1 'polypeptide(L)'
;MFHFVSKVCSNPKWHARRAAIEFVQNMIFCNLFNARPYAQRLRQLVFKCLFDEQFEVRTVASVSLSGFYQCGYIQINNDDLKYFRVMSKTSYFTKVDGKKITSAENIVKRHGGVLGLCAIVLSSPYDIPNHVPEALMLLCEHSHDPDLIQKSIKKALSEFRRTHHDSWHEHREKFTEDQLVILADVLISPNLLKSNPICDREEHLHSFIDWLHSNGVDTSNFEICSFENYGFGLKATKNLASDECFLTVPRSIIITTDTIMTSSSFGSLIIKDQLLRSMPNVALALFLLHERSQSKWQPYIDILPNHFNTPLYFDYDQLNRLKPSAALCDVLTHIQRIARQYCYLHNLLKGQSSLSKLAENFSYDAYRWAVSVVSTRQNNILNDHGESQLSLIPVMDFLNHEYGQECIHYDMKLQQIECKTMKNVEKNEQIFIFYGKRTNAEYLIHNGFVPNQPNPYDTYLLKLVLSKTDKAYEEKSQLLQRYGLETSDKYLLFVDDELFNPAIFIFIKIFLMNLGKVVLKCFFSFIFRICFLLDDISNVLSKNMTMDEFFDIYALDKDNDVRTFLKTRIQLFIRSLNIASLKNNDLIDHLLISEHDILRRAFEKLELSH
;
A
#
# COMPACT_ATOMS: atom_id res chain seq x y z
N MET A 1 -7.88 -58.48 -2.05
CA MET A 1 -7.13 -57.21 -2.16
C MET A 1 -7.40 -56.25 -1.00
N PHE A 2 -8.63 -55.79 -0.77
CA PHE A 2 -8.95 -54.87 0.35
C PHE A 2 -8.43 -55.37 1.72
N HIS A 3 -8.61 -56.66 2.03
CA HIS A 3 -8.08 -57.26 3.26
C HIS A 3 -6.55 -57.15 3.38
N PHE A 4 -5.82 -57.31 2.27
CA PHE A 4 -4.37 -57.15 2.23
C PHE A 4 -3.98 -55.70 2.51
N VAL A 5 -4.59 -54.74 1.81
CA VAL A 5 -4.35 -53.31 2.03
C VAL A 5 -4.66 -52.90 3.48
N SER A 6 -5.80 -53.32 4.03
CA SER A 6 -6.18 -53.03 5.41
C SER A 6 -5.16 -53.56 6.44
N LYS A 7 -4.59 -54.74 6.17
CA LYS A 7 -3.51 -55.32 6.99
C LYS A 7 -2.21 -54.52 6.87
N VAL A 8 -1.85 -54.07 5.67
CA VAL A 8 -0.65 -53.25 5.44
C VAL A 8 -0.79 -51.85 6.04
N CYS A 9 -1.98 -51.24 6.01
CA CYS A 9 -2.29 -49.97 6.70
C CYS A 9 -2.25 -50.08 8.23
N SER A 10 -2.15 -51.29 8.79
CA SER A 10 -1.95 -51.52 10.23
C SER A 10 -0.54 -52.03 10.53
N ASN A 11 0.39 -51.96 9.56
CA ASN A 11 1.78 -52.37 9.75
C ASN A 11 2.52 -51.38 10.67
N PRO A 12 3.39 -51.86 11.58
CA PRO A 12 4.19 -50.98 12.45
C PRO A 12 5.08 -50.00 11.66
N LYS A 13 5.55 -50.37 10.46
CA LYS A 13 6.36 -49.48 9.61
C LYS A 13 5.49 -48.49 8.85
N TRP A 14 5.66 -47.20 9.12
CA TRP A 14 4.89 -46.14 8.46
C TRP A 14 5.11 -46.04 6.96
N HIS A 15 6.30 -46.38 6.45
CA HIS A 15 6.57 -46.48 5.02
C HIS A 15 5.62 -47.46 4.31
N ALA A 16 5.29 -48.57 4.96
CA ALA A 16 4.35 -49.55 4.43
C ALA A 16 2.91 -49.00 4.43
N ARG A 17 2.52 -48.29 5.50
CA ARG A 17 1.19 -47.64 5.59
C ARG A 17 1.02 -46.56 4.52
N ARG A 18 2.05 -45.72 4.31
CA ARG A 18 2.09 -44.70 3.27
C ARG A 18 1.95 -45.32 1.87
N ALA A 19 2.80 -46.30 1.55
CA ALA A 19 2.78 -46.96 0.24
C ALA A 19 1.44 -47.67 -0.03
N ALA A 20 0.79 -48.21 1.02
CA ALA A 20 -0.53 -48.81 0.88
C ALA A 20 -1.59 -47.80 0.44
N ILE A 21 -1.56 -46.57 0.96
CA ILE A 21 -2.50 -45.51 0.54
C ILE A 21 -2.20 -45.01 -0.87
N GLU A 22 -0.92 -44.82 -1.23
CA GLU A 22 -0.52 -44.47 -2.61
C GLU A 22 -0.96 -45.55 -3.62
N PHE A 23 -0.83 -46.83 -3.25
CA PHE A 23 -1.33 -47.94 -4.06
C PHE A 23 -2.85 -47.92 -4.20
N VAL A 24 -3.58 -47.69 -3.11
CA VAL A 24 -5.06 -47.57 -3.15
C VAL A 24 -5.48 -46.45 -4.08
N GLN A 25 -4.86 -45.28 -3.97
CA GLN A 25 -5.16 -44.13 -4.82
C GLN A 25 -5.05 -44.48 -6.30
N ASN A 26 -3.89 -45.01 -6.72
CA ASN A 26 -3.67 -45.41 -8.10
C ASN A 26 -4.67 -46.49 -8.57
N MET A 27 -4.92 -47.49 -7.71
CA MET A 27 -5.85 -48.57 -8.02
C MET A 27 -7.27 -48.05 -8.25
N ILE A 28 -7.74 -47.14 -7.40
CA ILE A 28 -9.08 -46.54 -7.55
C ILE A 28 -9.16 -45.67 -8.81
N PHE A 29 -8.16 -44.85 -9.10
CA PHE A 29 -8.18 -44.02 -10.31
C PHE A 29 -8.17 -44.84 -11.60
N CYS A 30 -7.48 -45.98 -11.62
CA CYS A 30 -7.49 -46.89 -12.77
C CYS A 30 -8.74 -47.79 -12.86
N ASN A 31 -9.51 -47.95 -11.77
CA ASN A 31 -10.60 -48.94 -11.68
C ASN A 31 -11.89 -48.38 -11.09
N LEU A 32 -12.15 -47.07 -11.28
CA LEU A 32 -13.18 -46.31 -10.57
C LEU A 32 -14.55 -47.01 -10.52
N PHE A 33 -15.03 -47.51 -11.67
CA PHE A 33 -16.34 -48.16 -11.78
C PHE A 33 -16.41 -49.51 -11.06
N ASN A 34 -15.35 -50.33 -11.19
CA ASN A 34 -15.27 -51.65 -10.57
C ASN A 34 -15.06 -51.58 -9.06
N ALA A 35 -14.45 -50.50 -8.58
CA ALA A 35 -14.15 -50.33 -7.16
C ALA A 35 -15.33 -49.78 -6.34
N ARG A 36 -16.37 -49.20 -6.97
CA ARG A 36 -17.50 -48.53 -6.28
C ARG A 36 -18.11 -49.32 -5.10
N PRO A 37 -18.32 -50.65 -5.17
CA PRO A 37 -18.87 -51.41 -4.04
C PRO A 37 -18.04 -51.34 -2.75
N TYR A 38 -16.76 -50.97 -2.84
CA TYR A 38 -15.84 -50.89 -1.71
C TYR A 38 -15.67 -49.47 -1.16
N ALA A 39 -16.37 -48.47 -1.69
CA ALA A 39 -16.20 -47.06 -1.36
C ALA A 39 -16.30 -46.80 0.15
N GLN A 40 -17.31 -47.34 0.84
CA GLN A 40 -17.50 -47.10 2.27
C GLN A 40 -16.38 -47.70 3.13
N ARG A 41 -15.90 -48.89 2.77
CA ARG A 41 -14.80 -49.56 3.48
C ARG A 41 -13.48 -48.84 3.27
N LEU A 42 -13.26 -48.30 2.08
CA LEU A 42 -12.08 -47.50 1.76
C LEU A 42 -12.13 -46.11 2.40
N ARG A 43 -13.31 -45.48 2.48
CA ARG A 43 -13.52 -44.25 3.25
C ARG A 43 -13.06 -44.42 4.70
N GLN A 44 -13.49 -45.50 5.36
CA GLN A 44 -13.06 -45.80 6.73
C GLN A 44 -11.55 -46.00 6.85
N LEU A 45 -10.92 -46.66 5.87
CA LEU A 45 -9.49 -46.90 5.85
C LEU A 45 -8.70 -45.59 5.68
N VAL A 46 -9.11 -44.73 4.75
CA VAL A 46 -8.49 -43.43 4.49
C VAL A 46 -8.64 -42.52 5.70
N PHE A 47 -9.83 -42.51 6.33
CA PHE A 47 -10.07 -41.76 7.56
C PHE A 47 -9.15 -42.24 8.68
N LYS A 48 -8.98 -43.56 8.85
CA LYS A 48 -8.01 -44.10 9.83
C LYS A 48 -6.59 -43.57 9.57
N CYS A 49 -6.16 -43.54 8.32
CA CYS A 49 -4.82 -43.04 7.95
C CYS A 49 -4.69 -41.51 8.03
N LEU A 50 -5.80 -40.77 7.93
CA LEU A 50 -5.83 -39.31 8.09
C LEU A 50 -5.48 -38.88 9.54
N PHE A 51 -5.71 -39.77 10.51
CA PHE A 51 -5.36 -39.60 11.92
C PHE A 51 -4.20 -40.50 12.36
N ASP A 52 -3.36 -40.96 11.42
CA ASP A 52 -2.16 -41.74 11.74
C ASP A 52 -1.18 -40.92 12.58
N GLU A 53 -0.39 -41.58 13.43
CA GLU A 53 0.66 -40.95 14.24
C GLU A 53 1.72 -40.24 13.37
N GLN A 54 2.03 -40.79 12.18
CA GLN A 54 3.05 -40.26 11.28
C GLN A 54 2.51 -39.21 10.30
N PHE A 55 3.23 -38.11 10.18
CA PHE A 55 2.83 -36.95 9.36
C PHE A 55 2.69 -37.29 7.87
N GLU A 56 3.61 -38.08 7.33
CA GLU A 56 3.67 -38.45 5.92
C GLU A 56 2.47 -39.31 5.53
N VAL A 57 2.03 -40.21 6.42
CA VAL A 57 0.85 -41.06 6.20
C VAL A 57 -0.42 -40.21 6.14
N ARG A 58 -0.58 -39.27 7.08
CA ARG A 58 -1.72 -38.34 7.09
C ARG A 58 -1.79 -37.47 5.85
N THR A 59 -0.65 -36.95 5.41
CA THR A 59 -0.58 -36.07 4.24
C THR A 59 -0.99 -36.80 2.96
N VAL A 60 -0.50 -38.03 2.76
CA VAL A 60 -0.91 -38.87 1.61
C VAL A 60 -2.38 -39.27 1.69
N ALA A 61 -2.89 -39.55 2.89
CA ALA A 61 -4.32 -39.83 3.10
C ALA A 61 -5.21 -38.63 2.73
N SER A 62 -4.82 -37.41 3.09
CA SER A 62 -5.52 -36.16 2.71
C SER A 62 -5.56 -35.96 1.19
N VAL A 63 -4.41 -36.09 0.52
CA VAL A 63 -4.33 -35.98 -0.95
C VAL A 63 -5.18 -37.05 -1.64
N SER A 64 -5.15 -38.28 -1.13
CA SER A 64 -5.97 -39.39 -1.65
C SER A 64 -7.46 -39.12 -1.46
N LEU A 65 -7.86 -38.62 -0.28
CA LEU A 65 -9.24 -38.26 0.03
C LEU A 65 -9.76 -37.15 -0.89
N SER A 66 -8.96 -36.11 -1.11
CA SER A 66 -9.26 -35.00 -2.04
C SER A 66 -9.56 -35.54 -3.45
N GLY A 67 -8.71 -36.44 -3.95
CA GLY A 67 -8.91 -37.04 -5.27
C GLY A 67 -10.12 -37.98 -5.35
N PHE A 68 -10.45 -38.70 -4.26
CA PHE A 68 -11.66 -39.53 -4.20
C PHE A 68 -12.94 -38.71 -4.18
N TYR A 69 -12.93 -37.54 -3.53
CA TYR A 69 -14.03 -36.58 -3.63
C TYR A 69 -14.14 -36.00 -5.04
N GLN A 70 -13.02 -35.58 -5.64
CA GLN A 70 -12.97 -35.00 -6.97
C GLN A 70 -13.56 -35.92 -8.05
N CYS A 71 -13.22 -37.21 -8.03
CA CYS A 71 -13.76 -38.17 -9.00
C CYS A 71 -15.12 -38.77 -8.60
N GLY A 72 -15.73 -38.28 -7.51
CA GLY A 72 -17.02 -38.75 -7.00
C GLY A 72 -17.03 -40.19 -6.51
N TYR A 73 -15.85 -40.78 -6.26
CA TYR A 73 -15.72 -42.13 -5.70
C TYR A 73 -16.24 -42.20 -4.27
N ILE A 74 -15.87 -41.19 -3.47
CA ILE A 74 -16.47 -40.91 -2.17
C ILE A 74 -17.28 -39.62 -2.34
N GLN A 75 -18.51 -39.61 -1.85
CA GLN A 75 -19.35 -38.41 -1.87
C GLN A 75 -19.11 -37.63 -0.57
N ILE A 76 -18.94 -36.31 -0.70
CA ILE A 76 -18.87 -35.42 0.46
C ILE A 76 -20.27 -35.34 1.07
N ASN A 77 -20.43 -35.78 2.30
CA ASN A 77 -21.68 -35.61 3.03
C ASN A 77 -21.54 -34.55 4.13
N ASN A 78 -22.67 -34.02 4.61
CA ASN A 78 -22.68 -33.03 5.69
C ASN A 78 -22.06 -33.56 7.00
N ASP A 79 -21.97 -34.88 7.16
CA ASP A 79 -21.33 -35.50 8.32
C ASP A 79 -19.80 -35.43 8.25
N ASP A 80 -19.21 -35.44 7.05
CA ASP A 80 -17.76 -35.30 6.83
C ASP A 80 -17.27 -33.93 7.30
N LEU A 81 -17.94 -32.85 6.86
CA LEU A 81 -17.58 -31.49 7.24
C LEU A 81 -17.75 -31.25 8.75
N LYS A 82 -18.86 -31.74 9.33
CA LYS A 82 -19.07 -31.70 10.79
C LYS A 82 -17.98 -32.48 11.54
N TYR A 83 -17.64 -33.67 11.07
CA TYR A 83 -16.63 -34.51 11.70
C TYR A 83 -15.25 -33.84 11.68
N PHE A 84 -14.82 -33.28 10.54
CA PHE A 84 -13.54 -32.59 10.45
C PHE A 84 -13.51 -31.30 11.25
N ARG A 85 -14.61 -30.54 11.32
CA ARG A 85 -14.75 -29.36 12.19
C ARG A 85 -14.57 -29.70 13.66
N VAL A 86 -15.19 -30.80 14.13
CA VAL A 86 -15.04 -31.24 15.53
C VAL A 86 -13.59 -31.62 15.80
N MET A 87 -12.97 -32.39 14.90
CA MET A 87 -11.59 -32.84 15.08
C MET A 87 -10.58 -31.70 15.01
N SER A 88 -10.76 -30.73 14.10
CA SER A 88 -9.87 -29.56 13.97
C SER A 88 -9.93 -28.64 15.17
N LYS A 89 -11.02 -28.64 15.96
CA LYS A 89 -11.13 -27.87 17.21
C LYS A 89 -10.60 -28.60 18.45
N THR A 90 -10.02 -29.79 18.30
CA THR A 90 -9.39 -30.52 19.42
C THR A 90 -8.29 -29.67 20.05
N SER A 91 -8.33 -29.48 21.38
CA SER A 91 -7.29 -28.75 22.11
C SER A 91 -5.99 -29.56 22.12
N TYR A 92 -4.89 -28.97 21.66
CA TYR A 92 -3.57 -29.59 21.68
C TYR A 92 -2.96 -29.65 23.09
N PHE A 93 -3.64 -29.09 24.11
CA PHE A 93 -3.27 -29.20 25.52
C PHE A 93 -4.14 -30.24 26.25
N THR A 94 -3.53 -30.96 27.18
CA THR A 94 -4.21 -31.80 28.18
C THR A 94 -3.91 -31.25 29.56
N LYS A 95 -4.87 -31.33 30.49
CA LYS A 95 -4.67 -30.92 31.88
C LYS A 95 -4.19 -32.11 32.70
N VAL A 96 -3.01 -31.99 33.30
CA VAL A 96 -2.48 -32.92 34.30
C VAL A 96 -2.10 -32.07 35.52
N ASP A 97 -2.67 -32.37 36.68
CA ASP A 97 -2.46 -31.63 37.94
C ASP A 97 -2.62 -30.10 37.81
N GLY A 98 -3.62 -29.66 37.03
CA GLY A 98 -3.92 -28.24 36.81
C GLY A 98 -2.99 -27.53 35.81
N LYS A 99 -1.91 -28.16 35.34
CA LYS A 99 -1.00 -27.60 34.31
C LYS A 99 -1.39 -28.06 32.91
N LYS A 100 -1.31 -27.16 31.93
CA LYS A 100 -1.53 -27.46 30.50
C LYS A 100 -0.25 -28.07 29.92
N ILE A 101 -0.32 -29.32 29.49
CA ILE A 101 0.79 -30.04 28.82
C ILE A 101 0.38 -30.33 27.38
N THR A 102 1.29 -30.19 26.42
CA THR A 102 1.04 -30.51 25.01
C THR A 102 0.89 -32.03 24.82
N SER A 103 -0.21 -32.45 24.17
CA SER A 103 -0.49 -33.86 23.88
C SER A 103 -0.26 -34.15 22.41
N ALA A 104 0.69 -35.06 22.12
CA ALA A 104 0.98 -35.51 20.76
C ALA A 104 -0.27 -36.12 20.09
N GLU A 105 -1.06 -36.89 20.83
CA GLU A 105 -2.31 -37.49 20.34
C GLU A 105 -3.33 -36.41 19.92
N ASN A 106 -3.46 -35.34 20.71
CA ASN A 106 -4.37 -34.26 20.38
C ASN A 106 -3.89 -33.41 19.20
N ILE A 107 -2.57 -33.24 19.04
CA ILE A 107 -2.00 -32.60 17.85
C ILE A 107 -2.32 -33.42 16.59
N VAL A 108 -2.23 -34.76 16.68
CA VAL A 108 -2.60 -35.66 15.57
C VAL A 108 -4.09 -35.52 15.24
N LYS A 109 -4.98 -35.51 16.24
CA LYS A 109 -6.43 -35.31 16.04
C LYS A 109 -6.75 -33.97 15.38
N ARG A 110 -6.15 -32.89 15.89
CA ARG A 110 -6.30 -31.54 15.35
C ARG A 110 -5.85 -31.46 13.89
N HIS A 111 -4.63 -31.92 13.63
CA HIS A 111 -4.05 -31.90 12.28
C HIS A 111 -4.80 -32.81 11.30
N GLY A 112 -5.28 -33.98 11.73
CA GLY A 112 -6.12 -34.85 10.89
C GLY A 112 -7.45 -34.19 10.51
N GLY A 113 -8.07 -33.42 11.42
CA GLY A 113 -9.24 -32.59 11.12
C GLY A 113 -8.94 -31.51 10.07
N VAL A 114 -7.85 -30.77 10.26
CA VAL A 114 -7.38 -29.74 9.30
C VAL A 114 -7.09 -30.35 7.92
N LEU A 115 -6.40 -31.50 7.87
CA LEU A 115 -6.12 -32.20 6.61
C LEU A 115 -7.39 -32.73 5.92
N GLY A 116 -8.43 -33.05 6.68
CA GLY A 116 -9.76 -33.37 6.15
C GLY A 116 -10.44 -32.15 5.51
N LEU A 117 -10.37 -30.99 6.16
CA LEU A 117 -10.83 -29.71 5.59
C LEU A 117 -10.05 -29.32 4.33
N CYS A 118 -8.71 -29.50 4.33
CA CYS A 118 -7.89 -29.30 3.13
C CYS A 118 -8.35 -30.20 1.97
N ALA A 119 -8.71 -31.46 2.25
CA ALA A 119 -9.17 -32.39 1.23
C ALA A 119 -10.53 -31.99 0.63
N ILE A 120 -11.41 -31.36 1.42
CA ILE A 120 -12.69 -30.80 0.95
C ILE A 120 -12.45 -29.55 0.09
N VAL A 121 -11.59 -28.63 0.53
CA VAL A 121 -11.31 -27.40 -0.25
C VAL A 121 -10.66 -27.73 -1.60
N LEU A 122 -9.80 -28.73 -1.64
CA LEU A 122 -9.07 -29.12 -2.85
C LEU A 122 -9.82 -30.14 -3.74
N SER A 123 -11.01 -30.61 -3.34
CA SER A 123 -11.74 -31.61 -4.14
C SER A 123 -12.41 -31.05 -5.39
N SER A 124 -12.60 -29.73 -5.45
CA SER A 124 -13.29 -29.05 -6.54
C SER A 124 -12.36 -28.00 -7.15
N PRO A 125 -11.33 -28.39 -7.91
CA PRO A 125 -10.55 -27.42 -8.64
C PRO A 125 -11.45 -26.77 -9.69
N TYR A 126 -11.38 -25.44 -9.82
CA TYR A 126 -12.13 -24.63 -10.80
C TYR A 126 -13.63 -24.43 -10.52
N ASP A 127 -14.15 -24.80 -9.35
CA ASP A 127 -15.56 -24.58 -8.99
C ASP A 127 -15.71 -24.44 -7.46
N ILE A 128 -16.77 -23.75 -7.02
CA ILE A 128 -17.06 -23.50 -5.59
C ILE A 128 -18.45 -24.04 -5.22
N PRO A 129 -18.55 -25.35 -4.91
CA PRO A 129 -19.74 -25.92 -4.30
C PRO A 129 -20.03 -25.36 -2.91
N ASN A 130 -21.29 -25.47 -2.46
CA ASN A 130 -21.78 -24.88 -1.19
C ASN A 130 -20.98 -25.27 0.08
N HIS A 131 -20.28 -26.39 0.08
CA HIS A 131 -19.49 -26.86 1.23
C HIS A 131 -18.06 -26.29 1.26
N VAL A 132 -17.56 -25.73 0.15
CA VAL A 132 -16.19 -25.20 0.05
C VAL A 132 -16.02 -23.90 0.83
N PRO A 133 -16.95 -22.91 0.77
CA PRO A 133 -16.81 -21.67 1.55
C PRO A 133 -16.71 -21.91 3.06
N GLU A 134 -17.56 -22.78 3.63
CA GLU A 134 -17.50 -23.11 5.06
C GLU A 134 -16.17 -23.81 5.40
N ALA A 135 -15.73 -24.79 4.60
CA ALA A 135 -14.48 -25.49 4.83
C ALA A 135 -13.26 -24.54 4.76
N LEU A 136 -13.28 -23.58 3.84
CA LEU A 136 -12.24 -22.58 3.66
C LEU A 136 -12.15 -21.63 4.86
N MET A 137 -13.29 -21.15 5.37
CA MET A 137 -13.33 -20.34 6.59
C MET A 137 -12.84 -21.09 7.82
N LEU A 138 -13.22 -22.36 7.97
CA LEU A 138 -12.71 -23.20 9.05
C LEU A 138 -11.20 -23.39 8.97
N LEU A 139 -10.60 -23.49 7.78
CA LEU A 139 -9.14 -23.54 7.63
C LEU A 139 -8.47 -22.24 8.08
N CYS A 140 -9.07 -21.09 7.77
CA CYS A 140 -8.56 -19.77 8.17
C CYS A 140 -8.51 -19.60 9.71
N GLU A 141 -9.45 -20.21 10.46
CA GLU A 141 -9.43 -20.20 11.94
C GLU A 141 -8.16 -20.84 12.54
N HIS A 142 -7.48 -21.72 11.79
CA HIS A 142 -6.31 -22.47 12.23
C HIS A 142 -4.97 -21.82 11.88
N SER A 143 -4.98 -20.52 11.56
CA SER A 143 -3.79 -19.74 11.21
C SER A 143 -2.73 -19.68 12.32
N HIS A 144 -3.16 -19.78 13.59
CA HIS A 144 -2.30 -19.70 14.78
C HIS A 144 -1.88 -21.07 15.34
N ASP A 145 -2.20 -22.16 14.64
CA ASP A 145 -1.85 -23.51 15.08
C ASP A 145 -0.33 -23.78 14.98
N PRO A 146 0.20 -24.86 15.59
CA PRO A 146 1.61 -25.21 15.46
C PRO A 146 2.10 -25.30 14.00
N ASP A 147 3.39 -25.01 13.79
CA ASP A 147 4.07 -24.93 12.47
C ASP A 147 3.69 -26.04 11.46
N LEU A 148 3.54 -27.27 11.95
CA LEU A 148 3.20 -28.43 11.12
C LEU A 148 1.79 -28.34 10.52
N ILE A 149 0.82 -27.79 11.26
CA ILE A 149 -0.56 -27.58 10.81
C ILE A 149 -0.60 -26.40 9.83
N GLN A 150 0.07 -25.30 10.15
CA GLN A 150 0.13 -24.13 9.27
C GLN A 150 0.71 -24.45 7.90
N LYS A 151 1.76 -25.29 7.82
CA LYS A 151 2.33 -25.76 6.54
C LYS A 151 1.29 -26.45 5.66
N SER A 152 0.43 -27.28 6.23
CA SER A 152 -0.64 -27.97 5.51
C SER A 152 -1.70 -27.00 5.00
N ILE A 153 -2.07 -26.01 5.82
CA ILE A 153 -3.04 -24.95 5.46
C ILE A 153 -2.48 -24.09 4.31
N LYS A 154 -1.24 -23.59 4.44
CA LYS A 154 -0.54 -22.82 3.40
C LYS A 154 -0.58 -23.50 2.05
N LYS A 155 -0.23 -24.79 2.05
CA LYS A 155 -0.20 -25.58 0.82
C LYS A 155 -1.58 -25.68 0.20
N ALA A 156 -2.61 -25.95 0.98
CA ALA A 156 -3.98 -26.04 0.49
C ALA A 156 -4.51 -24.70 -0.06
N LEU A 157 -4.29 -23.60 0.65
CA LEU A 157 -4.70 -22.27 0.20
C LEU A 157 -3.99 -21.82 -1.08
N SER A 158 -2.68 -22.12 -1.20
CA SER A 158 -1.91 -21.83 -2.40
C SER A 158 -2.44 -22.60 -3.61
N GLU A 159 -2.78 -23.88 -3.45
CA GLU A 159 -3.36 -24.69 -4.53
C GLU A 159 -4.80 -24.26 -4.87
N PHE A 160 -5.60 -23.88 -3.87
CA PHE A 160 -6.93 -23.31 -4.09
C PHE A 160 -6.84 -22.02 -4.92
N ARG A 161 -5.98 -21.07 -4.53
CA ARG A 161 -5.74 -19.84 -5.30
C ARG A 161 -5.31 -20.16 -6.73
N ARG A 162 -4.33 -21.05 -6.90
CA ARG A 162 -3.80 -21.42 -8.22
C ARG A 162 -4.89 -21.97 -9.14
N THR A 163 -5.82 -22.75 -8.61
CA THR A 163 -6.89 -23.40 -9.40
C THR A 163 -8.11 -22.49 -9.63
N HIS A 164 -8.30 -21.44 -8.84
CA HIS A 164 -9.49 -20.57 -8.93
C HIS A 164 -9.18 -19.15 -9.43
N HIS A 165 -7.91 -18.85 -9.76
CA HIS A 165 -7.43 -17.54 -10.18
C HIS A 165 -8.19 -16.98 -11.39
N ASP A 166 -8.30 -17.76 -12.47
CA ASP A 166 -8.77 -17.27 -13.76
C ASP A 166 -10.26 -16.89 -13.74
N SER A 167 -11.06 -17.61 -12.96
CA SER A 167 -12.50 -17.37 -12.77
C SER A 167 -12.82 -16.73 -11.42
N TRP A 168 -11.86 -16.07 -10.77
CA TRP A 168 -12.06 -15.53 -9.41
C TRP A 168 -13.20 -14.50 -9.33
N HIS A 169 -13.43 -13.75 -10.42
CA HIS A 169 -14.51 -12.77 -10.53
C HIS A 169 -15.91 -13.39 -10.40
N GLU A 170 -16.12 -14.63 -10.83
CA GLU A 170 -17.38 -15.37 -10.65
C GLU A 170 -17.39 -16.08 -9.29
N HIS A 171 -16.26 -16.69 -8.92
CA HIS A 171 -16.11 -17.43 -7.68
C HIS A 171 -16.31 -16.58 -6.42
N ARG A 172 -15.90 -15.31 -6.44
CA ARG A 172 -16.06 -14.40 -5.29
C ARG A 172 -17.52 -14.13 -4.92
N GLU A 173 -18.46 -14.31 -5.85
CA GLU A 173 -19.90 -14.15 -5.58
C GLU A 173 -20.47 -15.26 -4.68
N LYS A 174 -19.73 -16.36 -4.49
CA LYS A 174 -20.11 -17.46 -3.59
C LYS A 174 -19.76 -17.20 -2.12
N PHE A 175 -19.15 -16.05 -1.81
CA PHE A 175 -18.71 -15.67 -0.48
C PHE A 175 -19.43 -14.40 -0.01
N THR A 176 -19.59 -14.26 1.30
CA THR A 176 -20.05 -12.99 1.90
C THR A 176 -18.92 -11.96 1.90
N GLU A 177 -19.25 -10.68 2.08
CA GLU A 177 -18.27 -9.60 2.10
C GLU A 177 -17.24 -9.79 3.24
N ASP A 178 -17.69 -10.18 4.43
CA ASP A 178 -16.81 -10.54 5.56
C ASP A 178 -15.87 -11.71 5.23
N GLN A 179 -16.36 -12.73 4.52
CA GLN A 179 -15.53 -13.87 4.10
C GLN A 179 -14.48 -13.43 3.08
N LEU A 180 -14.82 -12.52 2.16
CA LEU A 180 -13.90 -12.01 1.16
C LEU A 180 -12.78 -11.18 1.79
N VAL A 181 -13.05 -10.44 2.87
CA VAL A 181 -12.02 -9.73 3.65
C VAL A 181 -11.01 -10.73 4.22
N ILE A 182 -11.49 -11.77 4.91
CA ILE A 182 -10.64 -12.82 5.49
C ILE A 182 -9.82 -13.53 4.40
N LEU A 183 -10.43 -13.80 3.24
CA LEU A 183 -9.76 -14.47 2.13
C LEU A 183 -8.76 -13.59 1.41
N ALA A 184 -8.97 -12.28 1.33
CA ALA A 184 -8.01 -11.36 0.72
C ALA A 184 -6.66 -11.45 1.44
N ASP A 185 -6.67 -11.38 2.78
CA ASP A 185 -5.45 -11.47 3.58
C ASP A 185 -4.74 -12.82 3.43
N VAL A 186 -5.52 -13.90 3.37
CA VAL A 186 -5.00 -15.28 3.40
C VAL A 186 -4.56 -15.78 2.02
N LEU A 187 -5.24 -15.36 0.94
CA LEU A 187 -4.95 -15.80 -0.42
C LEU A 187 -3.89 -14.91 -1.10
N ILE A 188 -3.79 -13.61 -0.79
CA ILE A 188 -2.82 -12.71 -1.46
C ILE A 188 -1.37 -13.10 -1.14
N SER A 189 -1.07 -13.63 0.04
CA SER A 189 0.24 -14.19 0.37
C SER A 189 0.15 -15.32 1.42
N PRO A 190 0.26 -16.61 1.04
CA PRO A 190 0.31 -17.73 1.99
C PRO A 190 1.45 -17.64 3.01
N ASN A 191 2.46 -16.80 2.75
CA ASN A 191 3.57 -16.56 3.66
C ASN A 191 3.18 -15.69 4.87
N LEU A 192 2.07 -14.96 4.81
CA LEU A 192 1.56 -14.11 5.90
C LEU A 192 1.27 -14.88 7.20
N LEU A 193 1.02 -16.20 7.16
CA LEU A 193 0.76 -16.95 8.41
C LEU A 193 1.99 -17.06 9.34
N LYS A 194 3.16 -16.50 8.97
CA LYS A 194 4.30 -16.33 9.88
C LYS A 194 4.54 -14.89 10.32
N SER A 195 3.88 -13.90 9.70
CA SER A 195 4.09 -12.48 9.98
C SER A 195 2.76 -11.82 10.30
N ASN A 196 2.44 -11.94 11.58
CA ASN A 196 1.33 -11.34 12.32
C ASN A 196 -0.07 -11.93 12.09
N PRO A 197 -0.83 -12.10 13.19
CA PRO A 197 -2.29 -12.12 13.14
C PRO A 197 -2.78 -10.90 12.35
N ILE A 198 -4.03 -10.92 11.91
CA ILE A 198 -4.84 -9.71 11.99
C ILE A 198 -4.85 -9.38 13.50
N CYS A 199 -3.82 -8.69 13.99
CA CYS A 199 -3.81 -8.16 15.36
C CYS A 199 -4.87 -7.10 15.31
N ASP A 200 -5.94 -7.31 16.06
CA ASP A 200 -6.84 -6.22 16.33
C ASP A 200 -6.00 -5.13 16.99
N ARG A 201 -5.89 -3.99 16.30
CA ARG A 201 -5.09 -2.85 16.76
C ARG A 201 -5.55 -2.46 18.16
N GLU A 202 -6.85 -2.62 18.44
CA GLU A 202 -7.48 -2.37 19.73
C GLU A 202 -6.92 -3.26 20.85
N GLU A 203 -6.63 -4.53 20.59
CA GLU A 203 -6.07 -5.45 21.59
C GLU A 203 -4.68 -5.01 22.09
N HIS A 204 -3.91 -4.31 21.24
CA HIS A 204 -2.55 -3.87 21.56
C HIS A 204 -2.49 -2.43 22.09
N LEU A 205 -3.59 -1.67 22.02
CA LEU A 205 -3.64 -0.29 22.52
C LEU A 205 -3.34 -0.23 24.02
N HIS A 206 -3.81 -1.18 24.82
CA HIS A 206 -3.55 -1.17 26.27
C HIS A 206 -2.05 -1.29 26.57
N SER A 207 -1.37 -2.27 25.96
CA SER A 207 0.08 -2.44 26.07
C SER A 207 0.86 -1.23 25.55
N PHE A 208 0.35 -0.56 24.51
CA PHE A 208 0.94 0.67 24.00
C PHE A 208 0.80 1.83 24.99
N ILE A 209 -0.38 2.05 25.59
CA ILE A 209 -0.59 3.09 26.61
C ILE A 209 0.30 2.83 27.84
N ASP A 210 0.39 1.59 28.32
CA ASP A 210 1.28 1.24 29.44
C ASP A 210 2.75 1.55 29.11
N TRP A 211 3.16 1.26 27.86
CA TRP A 211 4.49 1.60 27.38
C TRP A 211 4.72 3.12 27.33
N LEU A 212 3.75 3.91 26.90
CA LEU A 212 3.83 5.38 26.93
C LEU A 212 4.03 5.91 28.36
N HIS A 213 3.23 5.43 29.32
CA HIS A 213 3.35 5.83 30.72
C HIS A 213 4.71 5.44 31.30
N SER A 214 5.20 4.23 30.98
CA SER A 214 6.53 3.78 31.43
C SER A 214 7.68 4.62 30.86
N ASN A 215 7.46 5.33 29.75
CA ASN A 215 8.42 6.23 29.12
C ASN A 215 8.14 7.72 29.42
N GLY A 216 7.22 8.03 30.35
CA GLY A 216 6.98 9.40 30.82
C GLY A 216 6.08 10.25 29.93
N VAL A 217 5.29 9.64 29.05
CA VAL A 217 4.25 10.35 28.26
C VAL A 217 2.97 10.42 29.09
N ASP A 218 2.47 11.63 29.32
CA ASP A 218 1.18 11.84 29.97
C ASP A 218 0.04 11.74 28.94
N THR A 219 -0.93 10.87 29.23
CA THR A 219 -2.13 10.67 28.40
C THR A 219 -3.39 11.22 29.08
N SER A 220 -3.26 12.04 30.13
CA SER A 220 -4.42 12.55 30.88
C SER A 220 -5.35 13.44 30.06
N ASN A 221 -4.83 14.12 29.04
CA ASN A 221 -5.55 15.09 28.20
C ASN A 221 -6.24 14.47 26.97
N PHE A 222 -5.96 13.20 26.65
CA PHE A 222 -6.49 12.55 25.45
C PHE A 222 -6.73 11.05 25.64
N GLU A 223 -7.62 10.49 24.82
CA GLU A 223 -7.79 9.05 24.66
C GLU A 223 -7.75 8.66 23.18
N ILE A 224 -7.24 7.46 22.88
CA ILE A 224 -7.20 6.93 21.52
C ILE A 224 -8.59 6.35 21.20
N CYS A 225 -9.23 6.83 20.13
CA CYS A 225 -10.58 6.40 19.71
C CYS A 225 -10.63 6.24 18.20
N SER A 226 -11.59 5.45 17.70
CA SER A 226 -11.94 5.44 16.28
C SER A 226 -12.96 6.54 15.97
N PHE A 227 -12.76 7.22 14.85
CA PHE A 227 -13.61 8.29 14.32
C PHE A 227 -14.05 7.92 12.90
N GLU A 228 -15.30 8.22 12.59
CA GLU A 228 -15.84 8.04 11.24
C GLU A 228 -15.02 8.83 10.22
N ASN A 229 -14.69 8.23 9.08
CA ASN A 229 -13.87 8.79 7.99
C ASN A 229 -12.39 9.10 8.29
N TYR A 230 -11.97 9.09 9.57
CA TYR A 230 -10.57 9.34 9.97
C TYR A 230 -9.84 8.10 10.48
N GLY A 231 -10.58 7.05 10.85
CA GLY A 231 -10.01 5.90 11.56
C GLY A 231 -9.60 6.30 12.97
N PHE A 232 -8.48 5.79 13.49
CA PHE A 232 -8.05 6.15 14.83
C PHE A 232 -7.58 7.61 14.92
N GLY A 233 -7.98 8.28 16.00
CA GLY A 233 -7.65 9.65 16.34
C GLY A 233 -7.41 9.83 17.84
N LEU A 234 -6.97 11.02 18.25
CA LEU A 234 -6.93 11.42 19.66
C LEU A 234 -8.18 12.22 20.01
N LYS A 235 -8.91 11.81 21.05
CA LYS A 235 -10.10 12.48 21.57
C LYS A 235 -9.76 13.22 22.86
N ALA A 236 -10.14 14.49 22.99
CA ALA A 236 -9.88 15.28 24.20
C ALA A 236 -10.68 14.75 25.40
N THR A 237 -10.04 14.58 26.56
CA THR A 237 -10.70 14.11 27.80
C THR A 237 -11.27 15.27 28.64
N LYS A 238 -10.85 16.50 28.33
CA LYS A 238 -11.27 17.76 28.95
C LYS A 238 -11.31 18.86 27.87
N ASN A 239 -11.82 20.04 28.22
CA ASN A 239 -11.71 21.21 27.36
C ASN A 239 -10.25 21.67 27.32
N LEU A 240 -9.73 21.90 26.11
CA LEU A 240 -8.37 22.40 25.86
C LEU A 240 -8.48 23.78 25.23
N ALA A 241 -7.79 24.77 25.80
CA ALA A 241 -7.73 26.12 25.24
C ALA A 241 -6.78 26.14 24.03
N SER A 242 -6.95 27.10 23.12
CA SER A 242 -5.99 27.36 22.03
C SER A 242 -4.57 27.58 22.57
N ASP A 243 -3.55 27.02 21.90
CA ASP A 243 -2.13 27.04 22.31
C ASP A 243 -1.84 26.30 23.64
N GLU A 244 -2.79 25.51 24.17
CA GLU A 244 -2.54 24.64 25.33
C GLU A 244 -1.71 23.42 24.89
N CYS A 245 -0.59 23.17 25.59
CA CYS A 245 0.20 21.95 25.41
C CYS A 245 -0.56 20.76 26.00
N PHE A 246 -0.96 19.81 25.16
CA PHE A 246 -1.77 18.66 25.56
C PHE A 246 -1.00 17.33 25.53
N LEU A 247 0.09 17.26 24.76
CA LEU A 247 0.91 16.07 24.57
C LEU A 247 2.39 16.46 24.53
N THR A 248 3.21 15.73 25.29
CA THR A 248 4.66 15.77 25.18
C THR A 248 5.22 14.37 24.90
N VAL A 249 6.24 14.28 24.04
CA VAL A 249 6.85 13.00 23.64
C VAL A 249 8.36 13.06 23.84
N PRO A 250 8.94 12.32 24.80
CA PRO A 250 10.38 12.31 25.05
C PRO A 250 11.19 11.76 23.87
N ARG A 251 12.38 12.32 23.63
CA ARG A 251 13.28 11.93 22.54
C ARG A 251 13.67 10.44 22.53
N SER A 252 13.70 9.81 23.71
CA SER A 252 14.11 8.42 23.94
C SER A 252 13.25 7.37 23.23
N ILE A 253 11.99 7.69 22.95
CA ILE A 253 11.02 6.80 22.28
C ILE A 253 10.79 7.15 20.81
N ILE A 254 11.30 8.30 20.33
CA ILE A 254 11.20 8.70 18.93
C ILE A 254 12.22 7.91 18.09
N ILE A 255 11.78 7.35 16.97
CA ILE A 255 12.68 6.68 16.02
C ILE A 255 13.15 7.72 15.01
N THR A 256 14.46 7.96 14.91
CA THR A 256 15.00 8.91 13.93
C THR A 256 16.20 8.36 13.19
N THR A 257 16.69 9.10 12.19
CA THR A 257 17.93 8.76 11.48
C THR A 257 19.11 8.56 12.43
N ASP A 258 19.25 9.40 13.45
CA ASP A 258 20.32 9.26 14.46
C ASP A 258 20.18 7.95 15.25
N THR A 259 18.95 7.59 15.63
CA THR A 259 18.66 6.30 16.29
C THR A 259 19.16 5.13 15.45
N ILE A 260 18.94 5.20 14.13
CA ILE A 260 19.38 4.15 13.20
C ILE A 260 20.91 4.09 13.13
N MET A 261 21.58 5.24 13.11
CA MET A 261 23.05 5.33 13.06
C MET A 261 23.71 4.77 14.33
N THR A 262 23.06 4.88 15.48
CA THR A 262 23.55 4.30 16.74
C THR A 262 23.41 2.77 16.81
N SER A 263 22.58 2.16 15.96
CA SER A 263 22.46 0.69 15.87
C SER A 263 23.71 0.09 15.24
N SER A 264 24.44 -0.76 15.96
CA SER A 264 25.75 -1.27 15.55
C SER A 264 25.70 -2.10 14.26
N SER A 265 24.66 -2.91 14.07
CA SER A 265 24.44 -3.68 12.84
C SER A 265 23.98 -2.79 11.69
N PHE A 266 23.02 -1.90 11.95
CA PHE A 266 22.31 -1.16 10.91
C PHE A 266 23.01 0.12 10.46
N GLY A 267 23.60 0.87 11.39
CA GLY A 267 24.38 2.08 11.09
C GLY A 267 25.57 1.76 10.18
N SER A 268 26.22 0.61 10.37
CA SER A 268 27.32 0.16 9.50
C SER A 268 26.88 -0.08 8.05
N LEU A 269 25.64 -0.56 7.84
CA LEU A 269 25.07 -0.79 6.52
C LEU A 269 24.80 0.56 5.83
N ILE A 270 24.20 1.51 6.56
CA ILE A 270 23.92 2.85 6.04
C ILE A 270 25.21 3.51 5.58
N ILE A 271 26.24 3.56 6.43
CA ILE A 271 27.52 4.23 6.10
C ILE A 271 28.11 3.70 4.77
N LYS A 272 28.00 2.40 4.50
CA LYS A 272 28.56 1.76 3.32
C LYS A 272 27.70 1.96 2.06
N ASP A 273 26.39 2.02 2.21
CA ASP A 273 25.46 2.06 1.09
C ASP A 273 25.14 3.50 0.65
N GLN A 274 25.21 3.79 -0.65
CA GLN A 274 24.94 5.13 -1.16
C GLN A 274 23.44 5.49 -1.10
N LEU A 275 22.56 4.53 -1.39
CA LEU A 275 21.12 4.76 -1.43
C LEU A 275 20.60 5.05 -0.02
N LEU A 276 21.00 4.27 0.98
CA LEU A 276 20.58 4.46 2.36
C LEU A 276 21.10 5.77 2.97
N ARG A 277 22.31 6.22 2.60
CA ARG A 277 22.82 7.56 3.00
C ARG A 277 22.05 8.70 2.39
N SER A 278 21.71 8.58 1.10
CA SER A 278 21.04 9.66 0.37
C SER A 278 19.52 9.69 0.60
N MET A 279 18.92 8.61 1.11
CA MET A 279 17.47 8.50 1.30
C MET A 279 17.09 8.09 2.74
N PRO A 280 17.02 9.06 3.67
CA PRO A 280 16.68 8.80 5.08
C PRO A 280 15.35 8.09 5.31
N ASN A 281 14.35 8.38 4.48
CA ASN A 281 13.04 7.70 4.52
C ASN A 281 13.14 6.21 4.19
N VAL A 282 14.01 5.83 3.26
CA VAL A 282 14.26 4.41 2.93
C VAL A 282 14.99 3.71 4.07
N ALA A 283 15.97 4.39 4.69
CA ALA A 283 16.65 3.88 5.87
C ALA A 283 15.68 3.65 7.04
N LEU A 284 14.76 4.60 7.28
CA LEU A 284 13.74 4.51 8.33
C LEU A 284 12.77 3.34 8.09
N ALA A 285 12.32 3.13 6.83
CA ALA A 285 11.45 2.01 6.48
C ALA A 285 12.15 0.67 6.69
N LEU A 286 13.42 0.56 6.31
CA LEU A 286 14.17 -0.68 6.49
C LEU A 286 14.48 -0.95 7.97
N PHE A 287 14.78 0.10 8.74
CA PHE A 287 14.99 -0.01 10.18
C PHE A 287 13.73 -0.46 10.91
N LEU A 288 12.56 0.09 10.54
CA LEU A 288 11.28 -0.34 11.09
C LEU A 288 11.06 -1.85 10.92
N LEU A 289 11.40 -2.41 9.75
CA LEU A 289 11.32 -3.85 9.50
C LEU A 289 12.31 -4.67 10.34
N HIS A 290 13.50 -4.14 10.60
CA HIS A 290 14.49 -4.78 11.46
C HIS A 290 13.96 -4.93 12.89
N GLU A 291 13.35 -3.87 13.41
CA GLU A 291 12.86 -3.79 14.79
C GLU A 291 11.61 -4.65 15.04
N ARG A 292 10.88 -5.10 14.00
CA ARG A 292 9.67 -5.96 14.16
C ARG A 292 9.91 -7.29 14.88
N SER A 293 11.15 -7.75 14.97
CA SER A 293 11.47 -9.08 15.52
C SER A 293 11.66 -9.09 17.04
N GLN A 294 12.24 -8.01 17.59
CA GLN A 294 12.42 -7.79 19.02
C GLN A 294 12.92 -6.37 19.21
N SER A 295 12.12 -5.50 19.80
CA SER A 295 12.48 -4.10 19.96
C SER A 295 11.89 -3.47 21.22
N LYS A 296 12.55 -2.42 21.72
CA LYS A 296 11.96 -1.54 22.73
C LYS A 296 10.74 -0.77 22.19
N TRP A 297 10.62 -0.64 20.86
CA TRP A 297 9.49 -0.01 20.18
C TRP A 297 8.38 -1.00 19.81
N GLN A 298 8.46 -2.26 20.25
CA GLN A 298 7.46 -3.28 19.87
C GLN A 298 6.01 -2.84 20.14
N PRO A 299 5.66 -2.24 21.31
CA PRO A 299 4.29 -1.79 21.55
C PRO A 299 3.81 -0.71 20.57
N TYR A 300 4.71 0.15 20.09
CA TYR A 300 4.42 1.14 19.05
C TYR A 300 4.27 0.48 17.67
N ILE A 301 5.15 -0.48 17.33
CA ILE A 301 5.10 -1.20 16.06
C ILE A 301 3.81 -2.03 15.93
N ASP A 302 3.37 -2.67 17.02
CA ASP A 302 2.19 -3.54 17.05
C ASP A 302 0.88 -2.78 16.82
N ILE A 303 0.83 -1.47 17.12
CA ILE A 303 -0.34 -0.61 16.90
C ILE A 303 -0.32 0.15 15.57
N LEU A 304 0.72 -0.02 14.73
CA LEU A 304 0.75 0.58 13.40
C LEU A 304 -0.31 -0.04 12.48
N PRO A 305 -0.89 0.71 11.52
CA PRO A 305 -1.86 0.14 10.58
C PRO A 305 -1.26 -0.98 9.73
N ASN A 306 -2.05 -2.02 9.47
CA ASN A 306 -1.68 -3.11 8.57
C ASN A 306 -2.00 -2.81 7.09
N HIS A 307 -2.92 -1.89 6.83
CA HIS A 307 -3.36 -1.49 5.49
C HIS A 307 -3.34 0.03 5.33
N PHE A 308 -3.16 0.48 4.09
CA PHE A 308 -3.11 1.90 3.71
C PHE A 308 -3.89 2.12 2.42
N ASN A 309 -4.34 3.36 2.25
CA ASN A 309 -5.06 3.81 1.05
C ASN A 309 -4.15 4.58 0.09
N THR A 310 -2.82 4.43 0.22
CA THR A 310 -1.87 5.03 -0.74
C THR A 310 -1.96 4.32 -2.10
N PRO A 311 -1.56 4.97 -3.20
CA PRO A 311 -1.60 4.36 -4.53
C PRO A 311 -0.80 3.05 -4.70
N LEU A 312 0.05 2.70 -3.72
CA LEU A 312 0.77 1.41 -3.68
C LEU A 312 -0.16 0.21 -3.44
N TYR A 313 -1.39 0.46 -2.99
CA TYR A 313 -2.42 -0.54 -2.72
C TYR A 313 -3.55 -0.52 -3.75
N PHE A 314 -3.47 0.36 -4.75
CA PHE A 314 -4.52 0.46 -5.76
C PHE A 314 -4.53 -0.73 -6.69
N ASP A 315 -5.73 -1.19 -7.00
CA ASP A 315 -5.95 -2.16 -8.07
C ASP A 315 -5.88 -1.47 -9.46
N TYR A 316 -6.02 -2.29 -10.50
CA TYR A 316 -5.99 -1.81 -11.87
C TYR A 316 -7.12 -0.82 -12.17
N ASP A 317 -8.32 -1.04 -11.63
CA ASP A 317 -9.49 -0.21 -11.91
C ASP A 317 -9.37 1.16 -11.26
N GLN A 318 -8.87 1.22 -10.03
CA GLN A 318 -8.52 2.45 -9.33
C GLN A 318 -7.44 3.24 -10.08
N LEU A 319 -6.35 2.59 -10.52
CA LEU A 319 -5.33 3.26 -11.34
C LEU A 319 -5.87 3.72 -12.69
N ASN A 320 -6.78 2.96 -13.30
CA ASN A 320 -7.42 3.30 -14.56
C ASN A 320 -8.33 4.52 -14.42
N ARG A 321 -9.00 4.69 -13.27
CA ARG A 321 -9.80 5.88 -12.95
C ARG A 321 -8.98 7.14 -12.77
N LEU A 322 -7.70 7.03 -12.41
CA LEU A 322 -6.76 8.17 -12.34
C LEU A 322 -6.27 8.65 -13.72
N LYS A 323 -6.58 7.95 -14.82
CA LYS A 323 -6.13 8.34 -16.18
C LYS A 323 -6.30 9.81 -16.56
N PRO A 324 -7.43 10.49 -16.26
CA PRO A 324 -7.60 11.88 -16.60
C PRO A 324 -6.91 12.85 -15.63
N SER A 325 -6.44 12.38 -14.47
CA SER A 325 -5.78 13.22 -13.47
C SER A 325 -4.35 13.58 -13.85
N ALA A 326 -3.93 14.80 -13.49
CA ALA A 326 -2.54 15.24 -13.62
C ALA A 326 -1.59 14.43 -12.71
N ALA A 327 -2.09 13.87 -11.60
CA ALA A 327 -1.32 13.12 -10.62
C ALA A 327 -0.91 11.71 -11.10
N LEU A 328 -1.53 11.14 -12.14
CA LEU A 328 -1.27 9.76 -12.60
C LEU A 328 0.22 9.49 -12.86
N CYS A 329 0.91 10.43 -13.50
CA CYS A 329 2.32 10.25 -13.85
C CYS A 329 3.19 10.15 -12.59
N ASP A 330 2.88 10.95 -11.57
CA ASP A 330 3.62 10.98 -10.31
C ASP A 330 3.28 9.73 -9.46
N VAL A 331 2.03 9.27 -9.48
CA VAL A 331 1.59 7.98 -8.91
C VAL A 331 2.37 6.81 -9.51
N LEU A 332 2.40 6.68 -10.84
CA LEU A 332 3.08 5.58 -11.52
C LEU A 332 4.60 5.63 -11.28
N THR A 333 5.19 6.82 -11.30
CA THR A 333 6.60 7.03 -11.00
C THR A 333 6.92 6.62 -9.56
N HIS A 334 6.05 6.94 -8.60
CA HIS A 334 6.20 6.56 -7.21
C HIS A 334 6.19 5.03 -7.03
N ILE A 335 5.19 4.35 -7.61
CA ILE A 335 5.08 2.88 -7.61
C ILE A 335 6.35 2.24 -8.21
N GLN A 336 6.79 2.74 -9.38
CA GLN A 336 7.99 2.22 -10.05
C GLN A 336 9.26 2.41 -9.21
N ARG A 337 9.42 3.57 -8.57
CA ARG A 337 10.58 3.87 -7.70
C ARG A 337 10.65 2.91 -6.52
N ILE A 338 9.52 2.63 -5.87
CA ILE A 338 9.46 1.71 -4.72
C ILE A 338 9.74 0.27 -5.14
N ALA A 339 9.20 -0.18 -6.28
CA ALA A 339 9.53 -1.50 -6.82
C ALA A 339 11.04 -1.64 -7.12
N ARG A 340 11.67 -0.60 -7.67
CA ARG A 340 13.12 -0.57 -7.91
C ARG A 340 13.93 -0.60 -6.61
N GLN A 341 13.51 0.16 -5.60
CA GLN A 341 14.13 0.15 -4.27
C GLN A 341 14.04 -1.23 -3.63
N TYR A 342 12.88 -1.89 -3.69
CA TYR A 342 12.72 -3.26 -3.19
C TYR A 342 13.73 -4.23 -3.84
N CYS A 343 13.80 -4.25 -5.17
CA CYS A 343 14.72 -5.15 -5.88
C CYS A 343 16.18 -4.89 -5.50
N TYR A 344 16.55 -3.62 -5.34
CA TYR A 344 17.88 -3.23 -4.90
C TYR A 344 18.18 -3.71 -3.48
N LEU A 345 17.31 -3.38 -2.52
CA LEU A 345 17.47 -3.71 -1.11
C LEU A 345 17.44 -5.22 -0.86
N HIS A 346 16.58 -5.95 -1.56
CA HIS A 346 16.53 -7.41 -1.48
C HIS A 346 17.86 -8.06 -1.88
N ASN A 347 18.56 -7.49 -2.87
CA ASN A 347 19.90 -7.96 -3.24
C ASN A 347 20.97 -7.50 -2.25
N LEU A 348 20.88 -6.26 -1.75
CA LEU A 348 21.81 -5.73 -0.74
C LEU A 348 21.79 -6.58 0.55
N LEU A 349 20.61 -6.94 1.04
CA LEU A 349 20.42 -7.68 2.28
C LEU A 349 20.95 -9.12 2.23
N LYS A 350 20.93 -9.77 1.06
CA LYS A 350 21.50 -11.13 0.89
C LYS A 350 22.98 -11.19 1.24
N GLY A 351 23.71 -10.07 1.12
CA GLY A 351 25.14 -9.99 1.45
C GLY A 351 25.43 -9.67 2.92
N GLN A 352 24.41 -9.42 3.75
CA GLN A 352 24.59 -8.94 5.12
C GLN A 352 24.28 -10.02 6.15
N SER A 353 25.33 -10.75 6.58
CA SER A 353 25.18 -11.83 7.57
C SER A 353 24.64 -11.35 8.93
N SER A 354 24.95 -10.13 9.34
CA SER A 354 24.44 -9.51 10.58
C SER A 354 22.94 -9.20 10.55
N LEU A 355 22.32 -9.17 9.37
CA LEU A 355 20.92 -8.86 9.15
C LEU A 355 20.15 -10.04 8.53
N SER A 356 20.63 -11.28 8.76
CA SER A 356 20.04 -12.49 8.18
C SER A 356 18.54 -12.64 8.48
N LYS A 357 18.11 -12.36 9.72
CA LYS A 357 16.68 -12.40 10.10
C LYS A 357 15.81 -11.42 9.30
N LEU A 358 16.34 -10.22 9.03
CA LEU A 358 15.64 -9.24 8.20
C LEU A 358 15.61 -9.73 6.75
N ALA A 359 16.74 -10.21 6.23
CA ALA A 359 16.85 -10.72 4.87
C ALA A 359 15.90 -11.90 4.60
N GLU A 360 15.76 -12.83 5.55
CA GLU A 360 14.87 -13.99 5.47
C GLU A 360 13.39 -13.61 5.39
N ASN A 361 13.00 -12.50 6.03
CA ASN A 361 11.62 -12.02 6.10
C ASN A 361 11.34 -10.83 5.16
N PHE A 362 12.31 -10.42 4.35
CA PHE A 362 12.18 -9.26 3.47
C PHE A 362 11.40 -9.59 2.20
N SER A 363 10.12 -9.22 2.18
CA SER A 363 9.22 -9.35 1.03
C SER A 363 8.81 -7.99 0.49
N TYR A 364 8.27 -7.97 -0.74
CA TYR A 364 7.73 -6.74 -1.32
C TYR A 364 6.60 -6.16 -0.46
N ASP A 365 5.72 -7.01 0.09
CA ASP A 365 4.63 -6.58 0.97
C ASP A 365 5.15 -5.97 2.27
N ALA A 366 6.16 -6.58 2.89
CA ALA A 366 6.80 -6.03 4.08
C ALA A 366 7.42 -4.66 3.79
N TYR A 367 8.13 -4.53 2.66
CA TYR A 367 8.74 -3.27 2.27
C TYR A 367 7.71 -2.20 1.90
N ARG A 368 6.67 -2.56 1.14
CA ARG A 368 5.55 -1.69 0.80
C ARG A 368 4.84 -1.16 2.05
N TRP A 369 4.59 -2.03 3.02
CA TRP A 369 4.03 -1.66 4.32
C TRP A 369 4.93 -0.65 5.04
N ALA A 370 6.23 -0.93 5.15
CA ALA A 370 7.14 -0.06 5.90
C ALA A 370 7.32 1.32 5.24
N VAL A 371 7.40 1.36 3.90
CA VAL A 371 7.44 2.62 3.16
C VAL A 371 6.14 3.40 3.35
N SER A 372 4.99 2.72 3.41
CA SER A 372 3.69 3.36 3.63
C SER A 372 3.53 3.88 5.06
N VAL A 373 4.03 3.16 6.07
CA VAL A 373 4.14 3.70 7.44
C VAL A 373 4.95 4.98 7.42
N VAL A 374 6.16 4.94 6.86
CA VAL A 374 7.06 6.11 6.84
C VAL A 374 6.47 7.26 6.05
N SER A 375 5.95 7.04 4.84
CA SER A 375 5.43 8.14 4.01
C SER A 375 4.26 8.87 4.67
N THR A 376 3.40 8.12 5.36
CA THR A 376 2.16 8.64 5.97
C THR A 376 2.38 9.29 7.33
N ARG A 377 3.49 8.98 8.03
CA ARG A 377 3.72 9.35 9.46
C ARG A 377 5.05 10.03 9.75
N GLN A 378 5.94 10.16 8.76
CA GLN A 378 7.23 10.79 8.99
C GLN A 378 7.08 12.27 9.33
N ASN A 379 7.85 12.71 10.31
CA ASN A 379 7.94 14.09 10.74
C ASN A 379 9.40 14.55 10.72
N ASN A 380 9.63 15.85 10.56
CA ASN A 380 10.96 16.44 10.71
C ASN A 380 11.10 17.00 12.12
N ILE A 381 12.16 16.63 12.82
CA ILE A 381 12.53 17.19 14.12
C ILE A 381 13.98 17.65 14.08
N LEU A 382 14.38 18.53 14.99
CA LEU A 382 15.79 18.95 15.09
C LEU A 382 16.62 17.88 15.83
N ASN A 383 17.84 17.63 15.36
CA ASN A 383 18.84 16.88 16.10
C ASN A 383 19.57 17.75 17.13
N ASP A 384 20.46 17.16 17.92
CA ASP A 384 21.26 17.86 18.94
C ASP A 384 22.18 18.95 18.36
N HIS A 385 22.42 18.92 17.05
CA HIS A 385 23.19 19.92 16.31
C HIS A 385 22.32 21.01 15.66
N GLY A 386 21.00 20.97 15.85
CA GLY A 386 20.05 21.92 15.26
C GLY A 386 19.72 21.65 13.79
N GLU A 387 20.08 20.48 13.26
CA GLU A 387 19.79 20.08 11.88
C GLU A 387 18.48 19.28 11.82
N SER A 388 17.72 19.45 10.74
CA SER A 388 16.48 18.71 10.51
C SER A 388 16.76 17.25 10.21
N GLN A 389 16.08 16.34 10.92
CA GLN A 389 16.14 14.90 10.71
C GLN A 389 14.75 14.28 10.62
N LEU A 390 14.65 13.18 9.87
CA LEU A 390 13.41 12.44 9.70
C LEU A 390 13.12 11.54 10.91
N SER A 391 11.85 11.45 11.29
CA SER A 391 11.42 10.78 12.51
C SER A 391 10.05 10.09 12.38
N LEU A 392 9.86 9.03 13.18
CA LEU A 392 8.54 8.49 13.55
C LEU A 392 8.33 8.77 15.03
N ILE A 393 7.23 9.43 15.36
CA ILE A 393 6.96 9.92 16.71
C ILE A 393 5.74 9.17 17.26
N PRO A 394 5.94 8.20 18.18
CA PRO A 394 4.83 7.49 18.79
C PRO A 394 3.76 8.44 19.34
N VAL A 395 2.50 8.04 19.29
CA VAL A 395 1.29 8.83 19.65
C VAL A 395 0.91 9.90 18.63
N MET A 396 1.86 10.66 18.09
CA MET A 396 1.55 11.70 17.10
C MET A 396 0.95 11.14 15.82
N ASP A 397 1.26 9.89 15.50
CA ASP A 397 0.67 9.12 14.40
C ASP A 397 -0.87 8.98 14.44
N PHE A 398 -1.49 9.32 15.58
CA PHE A 398 -2.95 9.34 15.75
C PHE A 398 -3.55 10.73 15.54
N LEU A 399 -2.75 11.79 15.42
CA LEU A 399 -3.29 13.13 15.17
C LEU A 399 -3.64 13.26 13.69
N ASN A 400 -4.93 13.40 13.40
CA ASN A 400 -5.43 13.55 12.03
C ASN A 400 -5.27 14.99 11.53
N HIS A 401 -5.42 15.16 10.22
CA HIS A 401 -5.24 16.44 9.56
C HIS A 401 -6.45 17.37 9.67
N GLU A 402 -6.20 18.64 10.02
CA GLU A 402 -7.08 19.77 9.77
C GLU A 402 -6.24 20.99 9.32
N TYR A 403 -6.84 21.90 8.54
CA TYR A 403 -6.18 23.16 8.16
C TYR A 403 -6.02 24.09 9.36
N GLY A 404 -4.83 24.68 9.49
CA GLY A 404 -4.51 25.55 10.61
C GLY A 404 -3.06 26.02 10.55
N GLN A 405 -2.44 26.12 11.72
CA GLN A 405 -1.06 26.55 11.89
C GLN A 405 -0.19 25.42 12.45
N GLU A 406 1.13 25.53 12.27
CA GLU A 406 2.06 24.59 12.87
C GLU A 406 1.98 24.66 14.40
N CYS A 407 1.84 23.50 15.04
CA CYS A 407 1.57 23.38 16.47
C CYS A 407 2.43 22.31 17.16
N ILE A 408 3.47 21.85 16.47
CA ILE A 408 4.44 20.87 16.96
C ILE A 408 5.78 21.57 17.11
N HIS A 409 6.36 21.50 18.30
CA HIS A 409 7.65 22.08 18.62
C HIS A 409 8.59 21.03 19.21
N TYR A 410 9.88 21.10 18.90
CA TYR A 410 10.90 20.30 19.57
C TYR A 410 11.64 21.17 20.59
N ASP A 411 11.44 20.89 21.89
CA ASP A 411 12.19 21.55 22.95
C ASP A 411 13.57 20.90 23.10
N MET A 412 14.60 21.61 22.66
CA MET A 412 16.01 21.17 22.74
C MET A 412 16.53 20.99 24.17
N LYS A 413 15.99 21.74 25.14
CA LYS A 413 16.44 21.70 26.55
C LYS A 413 15.83 20.51 27.26
N LEU A 414 14.55 20.27 27.05
CA LEU A 414 13.82 19.15 27.64
C LEU A 414 13.96 17.86 26.82
N GLN A 415 14.50 17.95 25.59
CA GLN A 415 14.68 16.82 24.67
C GLN A 415 13.35 16.09 24.45
N GLN A 416 12.31 16.85 24.11
CA GLN A 416 10.97 16.34 23.89
C GLN A 416 10.25 17.11 22.79
N ILE A 417 9.28 16.45 22.16
CA ILE A 417 8.28 17.12 21.34
C ILE A 417 7.18 17.66 22.25
N GLU A 418 6.68 18.84 21.93
CA GLU A 418 5.50 19.46 22.51
C GLU A 418 4.46 19.68 21.42
N CYS A 419 3.26 19.14 21.62
CA CYS A 419 2.11 19.35 20.76
C CYS A 419 1.11 20.25 21.46
N LYS A 420 0.76 21.35 20.79
CA LYS A 420 -0.22 22.32 21.26
C LYS A 420 -1.49 22.27 20.41
N THR A 421 -2.61 22.69 20.97
CA THR A 421 -3.86 22.79 20.21
C THR A 421 -3.84 24.00 19.27
N MET A 422 -4.29 23.80 18.02
CA MET A 422 -4.40 24.90 17.04
C MET A 422 -5.55 25.88 17.34
N LYS A 423 -6.55 25.43 18.09
CA LYS A 423 -7.78 26.14 18.45
C LYS A 423 -8.33 25.57 19.76
N ASN A 424 -9.40 26.15 20.29
CA ASN A 424 -10.12 25.55 21.42
C ASN A 424 -10.69 24.18 20.99
N VAL A 425 -10.54 23.16 21.82
CA VAL A 425 -11.08 21.80 21.60
C VAL A 425 -11.95 21.44 22.79
N GLU A 426 -13.21 21.11 22.54
CA GLU A 426 -14.12 20.71 23.61
C GLU A 426 -13.87 19.26 24.05
N LYS A 427 -14.27 18.94 25.28
CA LYS A 427 -14.23 17.56 25.78
C LYS A 427 -15.01 16.64 24.83
N ASN A 428 -14.41 15.48 24.54
CA ASN A 428 -14.89 14.46 23.60
C ASN A 428 -14.75 14.81 22.11
N GLU A 429 -14.17 15.95 21.75
CA GLU A 429 -13.84 16.25 20.36
C GLU A 429 -12.49 15.65 19.95
N GLN A 430 -12.33 15.44 18.65
CA GLN A 430 -11.05 15.00 18.08
C GLN A 430 -10.04 16.15 18.07
N ILE A 431 -8.81 15.85 18.47
CA ILE A 431 -7.67 16.77 18.39
C ILE A 431 -7.00 16.57 17.02
N PHE A 432 -6.88 17.66 16.25
CA PHE A 432 -6.26 17.68 14.94
C PHE A 432 -4.96 18.47 14.92
N ILE A 433 -4.14 18.23 13.90
CA ILE A 433 -2.94 19.02 13.58
C ILE A 433 -2.91 19.40 12.10
N PHE A 434 -2.11 20.40 11.77
CA PHE A 434 -1.84 20.78 10.39
C PHE A 434 -0.64 20.01 9.82
N TYR A 435 -0.86 19.18 8.79
CA TYR A 435 0.18 18.34 8.16
C TYR A 435 1.13 19.12 7.23
N GLY A 436 0.92 20.43 7.10
CA GLY A 436 1.65 21.30 6.19
C GLY A 436 0.89 21.61 4.90
N LYS A 437 1.44 22.53 4.12
CA LYS A 437 0.85 23.05 2.88
C LYS A 437 1.09 22.06 1.74
N ARG A 438 0.20 21.08 1.58
CA ARG A 438 0.28 20.02 0.56
C ARG A 438 -0.89 20.12 -0.41
N THR A 439 -0.65 19.73 -1.64
CA THR A 439 -1.69 19.53 -2.65
C THR A 439 -2.50 18.27 -2.36
N ASN A 440 -3.70 18.16 -2.94
CA ASN A 440 -4.53 16.96 -2.82
C ASN A 440 -3.86 15.75 -3.48
N ALA A 441 -3.09 15.94 -4.55
CA ALA A 441 -2.28 14.91 -5.16
C ALA A 441 -1.19 14.40 -4.18
N GLU A 442 -0.53 15.29 -3.43
CA GLU A 442 0.46 14.89 -2.42
C GLU A 442 -0.17 14.18 -1.23
N TYR A 443 -1.33 14.64 -0.73
CA TYR A 443 -2.06 13.92 0.31
C TYR A 443 -2.44 12.51 -0.15
N LEU A 444 -2.89 12.36 -1.39
CA LEU A 444 -3.20 11.06 -1.96
C LEU A 444 -1.95 10.16 -1.98
N ILE A 445 -0.87 10.64 -2.61
CA ILE A 445 0.33 9.83 -2.87
C ILE A 445 1.06 9.48 -1.57
N HIS A 446 1.21 10.45 -0.65
CA HIS A 446 2.07 10.30 0.52
C HIS A 446 1.32 9.98 1.81
N ASN A 447 0.07 10.43 1.96
CA ASN A 447 -0.74 10.23 3.16
C ASN A 447 -1.92 9.26 2.96
N GLY A 448 -2.30 8.93 1.73
CA GLY A 448 -3.36 7.97 1.43
C GLY A 448 -4.77 8.51 1.65
N PHE A 449 -4.98 9.82 1.59
CA PHE A 449 -6.32 10.42 1.67
C PHE A 449 -6.41 11.68 0.80
N VAL A 450 -7.62 12.13 0.52
CA VAL A 450 -7.88 13.45 -0.07
C VAL A 450 -8.80 14.20 0.90
N PRO A 451 -8.44 15.41 1.37
CA PRO A 451 -9.30 16.18 2.25
C PRO A 451 -10.71 16.39 1.66
N ASN A 452 -11.74 16.18 2.47
CA ASN A 452 -13.12 16.42 2.07
C ASN A 452 -13.46 17.92 1.99
N GLN A 453 -12.70 18.75 2.72
CA GLN A 453 -12.85 20.19 2.70
C GLN A 453 -12.01 20.79 1.57
N PRO A 454 -12.42 21.94 0.99
CA PRO A 454 -11.61 22.65 -0.01
C PRO A 454 -10.19 22.91 0.51
N ASN A 455 -9.20 22.49 -0.26
CA ASN A 455 -7.81 22.66 0.10
C ASN A 455 -7.27 24.00 -0.45
N PRO A 456 -6.95 24.98 0.41
CA PRO A 456 -6.46 26.29 -0.03
C PRO A 456 -5.03 26.24 -0.62
N TYR A 457 -4.32 25.13 -0.43
CA TYR A 457 -2.98 24.91 -0.95
C TYR A 457 -2.96 23.98 -2.16
N ASP A 458 -4.14 23.60 -2.69
CA ASP A 458 -4.20 22.71 -3.84
C ASP A 458 -3.77 23.40 -5.13
N THR A 459 -3.20 22.61 -6.02
CA THR A 459 -2.72 23.09 -7.32
C THR A 459 -2.93 22.06 -8.39
N TYR A 460 -3.17 22.53 -9.61
CA TYR A 460 -3.20 21.66 -10.79
C TYR A 460 -1.89 21.77 -11.56
N LEU A 461 -1.30 20.62 -11.90
CA LEU A 461 -0.03 20.55 -12.62
C LEU A 461 -0.26 20.56 -14.14
N LEU A 462 -0.18 21.75 -14.74
CA LEU A 462 -0.30 21.96 -16.18
C LEU A 462 1.00 21.55 -16.88
N LYS A 463 0.99 20.41 -17.57
CA LYS A 463 2.11 19.97 -18.40
C LYS A 463 2.05 20.59 -19.80
N LEU A 464 3.09 21.33 -20.19
CA LEU A 464 3.28 21.83 -21.55
C LEU A 464 4.50 21.14 -22.19
N VAL A 465 4.32 20.69 -23.43
CA VAL A 465 5.35 19.93 -24.16
C VAL A 465 5.42 20.42 -25.59
N LEU A 466 6.64 20.78 -26.01
CA LEU A 466 6.97 21.03 -27.41
C LEU A 466 7.23 19.68 -28.09
N SER A 467 6.43 19.37 -29.12
CA SER A 467 6.57 18.10 -29.83
C SER A 467 7.87 18.07 -30.65
N LYS A 468 8.63 16.97 -30.54
CA LYS A 468 9.81 16.71 -31.40
C LYS A 468 9.47 16.60 -32.88
N THR A 469 8.19 16.45 -33.23
CA THR A 469 7.71 16.44 -34.62
C THR A 469 7.38 17.84 -35.15
N ASP A 470 7.50 18.89 -34.33
CA ASP A 470 7.37 20.27 -34.79
C ASP A 470 8.49 20.58 -35.78
N LYS A 471 8.14 21.18 -36.92
CA LYS A 471 9.10 21.52 -37.99
C LYS A 471 10.15 22.53 -37.54
N ALA A 472 9.85 23.33 -36.52
CA ALA A 472 10.76 24.30 -35.95
C ALA A 472 11.14 23.95 -34.49
N TYR A 473 11.24 22.65 -34.19
CA TYR A 473 11.54 22.17 -32.84
C TYR A 473 12.87 22.73 -32.32
N GLU A 474 13.94 22.65 -33.11
CA GLU A 474 15.28 23.12 -32.74
C GLU A 474 15.28 24.61 -32.43
N GLU A 475 14.68 25.45 -33.28
CA GLU A 475 14.65 26.90 -33.07
C GLU A 475 13.79 27.28 -31.86
N LYS A 476 12.62 26.65 -31.69
CA LYS A 476 11.77 26.87 -30.51
C LYS A 476 12.44 26.39 -29.23
N SER A 477 13.14 25.26 -29.28
CA SER A 477 13.89 24.70 -28.14
C SER A 477 15.00 25.64 -27.70
N GLN A 478 15.77 26.20 -28.64
CA GLN A 478 16.82 27.17 -28.32
C GLN A 478 16.23 28.45 -27.74
N LEU A 479 15.09 28.91 -28.26
CA LEU A 479 14.43 30.10 -27.77
C LEU A 479 13.87 29.90 -26.35
N LEU A 480 13.23 28.75 -26.06
CA LEU A 480 12.80 28.38 -24.71
C LEU A 480 13.98 28.37 -23.73
N GLN A 481 15.09 27.73 -24.11
CA GLN A 481 16.29 27.64 -23.28
C GLN A 481 16.88 29.02 -22.95
N ARG A 482 16.81 29.99 -23.88
CA ARG A 482 17.26 31.37 -23.65
C ARG A 482 16.50 32.07 -22.52
N TYR A 483 15.23 31.71 -22.32
CA TYR A 483 14.39 32.21 -21.23
C TYR A 483 14.40 31.29 -20.00
N GLY A 484 15.29 30.29 -19.95
CA GLY A 484 15.37 29.35 -18.84
C GLY A 484 14.22 28.33 -18.79
N LEU A 485 13.50 28.14 -19.89
CA LEU A 485 12.38 27.20 -19.99
C LEU A 485 12.83 25.90 -20.68
N GLU A 486 12.29 24.77 -20.22
CA GLU A 486 12.51 23.47 -20.84
C GLU A 486 11.49 23.19 -21.96
N THR A 487 11.80 22.26 -22.86
CA THR A 487 10.88 21.84 -23.94
C THR A 487 9.71 20.99 -23.44
N SER A 488 9.79 20.48 -22.21
CA SER A 488 8.73 19.74 -21.54
C SER A 488 8.76 20.11 -20.07
N ASP A 489 7.84 20.96 -19.64
CA ASP A 489 7.81 21.47 -18.28
C ASP A 489 6.42 21.35 -17.65
N LYS A 490 6.37 21.49 -16.32
CA LYS A 490 5.19 21.35 -15.48
C LYS A 490 4.97 22.68 -14.74
N TYR A 491 3.85 23.35 -15.01
CA TYR A 491 3.49 24.62 -14.40
C TYR A 491 2.35 24.45 -13.40
N LEU A 492 2.43 25.13 -12.25
CA LEU A 492 1.39 25.08 -11.22
C LEU A 492 0.28 26.09 -11.54
N LEU A 493 -0.97 25.65 -11.43
CA LEU A 493 -2.15 26.50 -11.41
C LEU A 493 -2.71 26.49 -9.98
N PHE A 494 -2.69 27.64 -9.32
CA PHE A 494 -3.18 27.79 -7.95
C PHE A 494 -4.67 28.18 -7.93
N VAL A 495 -5.36 27.73 -6.89
CA VAL A 495 -6.79 27.98 -6.65
C VAL A 495 -7.09 29.48 -6.46
N ASP A 496 -6.20 30.18 -5.73
CA ASP A 496 -6.44 31.54 -5.23
C ASP A 496 -5.47 32.60 -5.78
N ASP A 497 -4.54 32.24 -6.66
CA ASP A 497 -3.62 33.24 -7.25
C ASP A 497 -4.35 34.16 -8.22
N GLU A 498 -4.17 35.48 -8.04
CA GLU A 498 -4.70 36.50 -8.95
C GLU A 498 -3.97 36.55 -10.30
N LEU A 499 -2.73 36.06 -10.38
CA LEU A 499 -1.91 36.07 -11.60
C LEU A 499 -1.49 34.66 -12.01
N PHE A 500 -1.41 34.43 -13.31
CA PHE A 500 -0.84 33.18 -13.83
C PHE A 500 0.68 33.31 -13.90
N ASN A 501 1.40 32.19 -13.77
CA ASN A 501 2.84 32.19 -13.96
C ASN A 501 3.20 32.72 -15.37
N PRO A 502 3.98 33.81 -15.49
CA PRO A 502 4.35 34.40 -16.79
C PRO A 502 5.00 33.40 -17.76
N ALA A 503 5.74 32.41 -17.24
CA ALA A 503 6.39 31.39 -18.03
C ALA A 503 5.40 30.56 -18.88
N ILE A 504 4.16 30.38 -18.42
CA ILE A 504 3.11 29.69 -19.19
C ILE A 504 2.84 30.44 -20.50
N PHE A 505 2.71 31.76 -20.44
CA PHE A 505 2.42 32.57 -21.62
C PHE A 505 3.61 32.65 -22.55
N ILE A 506 4.83 32.78 -22.01
CA ILE A 506 6.07 32.80 -22.80
C ILE A 506 6.21 31.47 -23.55
N PHE A 507 6.02 30.35 -22.85
CA PHE A 507 6.04 29.03 -23.47
C PHE A 507 5.02 28.91 -24.61
N ILE A 508 3.77 29.29 -24.35
CA ILE A 508 2.70 29.20 -25.35
C ILE A 508 2.97 30.15 -26.53
N LYS A 509 3.48 31.36 -26.29
CA LYS A 509 3.84 32.30 -27.34
C LYS A 509 4.85 31.67 -28.29
N ILE A 510 5.95 31.12 -27.74
CA ILE A 510 6.99 30.44 -28.52
C ILE A 510 6.42 29.20 -29.24
N PHE A 511 5.56 28.44 -28.56
CA PHE A 511 4.87 27.29 -29.12
C PHE A 511 4.05 27.66 -30.37
N LEU A 512 3.35 28.80 -30.35
CA LEU A 512 2.52 29.29 -31.44
C LEU A 512 3.31 29.98 -32.56
N MET A 513 4.58 30.34 -32.34
CA MET A 513 5.39 30.99 -33.37
C MET A 513 5.55 30.12 -34.63
N ASN A 514 5.27 30.71 -35.79
CA ASN A 514 5.49 30.06 -37.08
C ASN A 514 6.90 30.38 -37.62
N LEU A 515 7.90 29.67 -37.10
CA LEU A 515 9.31 29.87 -37.50
C LEU A 515 9.66 29.19 -38.84
N GLY A 516 8.79 28.35 -39.39
CA GLY A 516 9.01 27.65 -40.68
C GLY A 516 9.10 28.55 -41.91
N LYS A 517 8.65 29.82 -41.82
CA LYS A 517 8.85 30.85 -42.86
C LYS A 517 10.10 31.70 -42.65
N VAL A 518 10.75 31.61 -41.48
CA VAL A 518 11.85 32.51 -41.08
C VAL A 518 13.19 31.99 -41.56
N VAL A 519 13.45 30.68 -41.51
CA VAL A 519 14.72 30.12 -42.02
C VAL A 519 14.82 30.27 -43.54
N LEU A 520 13.73 30.03 -44.28
CA LEU A 520 13.71 30.25 -45.75
C LEU A 520 13.85 31.75 -46.10
N LYS A 521 13.24 32.66 -45.34
CA LYS A 521 13.33 34.11 -45.60
C LYS A 521 14.63 34.74 -45.11
N CYS A 522 15.24 34.29 -44.03
CA CYS A 522 16.57 34.75 -43.59
C CYS A 522 17.67 34.28 -44.56
N PHE A 523 17.55 33.08 -45.13
CA PHE A 523 18.45 32.60 -46.19
C PHE A 523 18.36 33.47 -47.46
N PHE A 524 17.16 33.94 -47.82
CA PHE A 524 16.96 34.88 -48.94
C PHE A 524 17.22 36.36 -48.57
N SER A 525 17.08 36.76 -47.30
CA SER A 525 17.33 38.12 -46.81
C SER A 525 18.82 38.49 -46.77
N PHE A 526 19.72 37.50 -46.78
CA PHE A 526 21.14 37.76 -47.00
C PHE A 526 21.42 38.27 -48.43
N ILE A 527 20.49 38.05 -49.37
CA ILE A 527 20.59 38.47 -50.78
C ILE A 527 19.72 39.72 -51.07
N PHE A 528 18.61 39.93 -50.36
CA PHE A 528 17.75 41.11 -50.53
C PHE A 528 17.42 41.81 -49.21
N ARG A 529 17.91 43.04 -49.09
CA ARG A 529 17.70 43.99 -47.99
C ARG A 529 16.24 44.51 -47.99
N ILE A 530 15.26 43.68 -47.62
CA ILE A 530 13.85 44.10 -47.48
C ILE A 530 13.37 43.78 -46.06
N CYS A 531 13.44 44.79 -45.19
CA CYS A 531 13.09 44.72 -43.76
C CYS A 531 11.59 44.89 -43.44
N PHE A 532 10.69 45.07 -44.40
CA PHE A 532 9.39 45.69 -44.07
C PHE A 532 8.27 44.77 -43.53
N LEU A 533 8.54 43.51 -43.18
CA LEU A 533 7.56 42.59 -42.59
C LEU A 533 8.15 41.70 -41.46
N LEU A 534 9.32 42.06 -40.94
CA LEU A 534 10.18 41.21 -40.10
C LEU A 534 10.43 41.76 -38.67
N ASP A 535 9.70 42.78 -38.22
CA ASP A 535 10.03 43.47 -36.96
C ASP A 535 9.83 42.63 -35.69
N ASP A 536 8.97 41.61 -35.68
CA ASP A 536 8.70 40.84 -34.45
C ASP A 536 9.73 39.73 -34.17
N ILE A 537 10.05 38.87 -35.13
CA ILE A 537 10.84 37.66 -34.87
C ILE A 537 12.36 37.93 -34.95
N SER A 538 12.77 38.86 -35.81
CA SER A 538 14.17 39.31 -35.92
C SER A 538 14.65 40.00 -34.64
N ASN A 539 13.79 40.81 -34.00
CA ASN A 539 14.11 41.48 -32.74
C ASN A 539 14.22 40.51 -31.56
N VAL A 540 13.38 39.47 -31.49
CA VAL A 540 13.43 38.43 -30.44
C VAL A 540 14.70 37.59 -30.51
N LEU A 541 15.14 37.24 -31.72
CA LEU A 541 16.37 36.47 -31.90
C LEU A 541 17.63 37.33 -31.67
N SER A 542 17.57 38.64 -31.95
CA SER A 542 18.74 39.52 -31.89
C SER A 542 18.98 40.24 -30.55
N LYS A 543 17.97 40.43 -29.69
CA LYS A 543 18.12 41.11 -28.38
C LYS A 543 18.18 40.13 -27.19
N ASN A 544 19.12 40.35 -26.27
CA ASN A 544 19.12 39.71 -24.94
C ASN A 544 18.04 40.37 -24.07
N MET A 545 16.79 39.95 -24.21
CA MET A 545 15.68 40.42 -23.36
C MET A 545 15.46 39.46 -22.18
N THR A 546 15.05 39.99 -21.03
CA THR A 546 14.64 39.19 -19.86
C THR A 546 13.24 38.58 -20.06
N MET A 547 12.81 37.65 -19.19
CA MET A 547 11.45 37.09 -19.24
C MET A 547 10.38 38.17 -19.06
N ASP A 548 10.57 39.08 -18.11
CA ASP A 548 9.62 40.16 -17.83
C ASP A 548 9.55 41.13 -19.01
N GLU A 549 10.69 41.51 -19.59
CA GLU A 549 10.72 42.34 -20.81
C GLU A 549 10.01 41.67 -21.98
N PHE A 550 10.22 40.36 -22.18
CA PHE A 550 9.52 39.63 -23.24
C PHE A 550 8.01 39.57 -22.96
N PHE A 551 7.61 39.34 -21.71
CA PHE A 551 6.21 39.29 -21.31
C PHE A 551 5.51 40.64 -21.56
N ASP A 552 6.14 41.73 -21.16
CA ASP A 552 5.61 43.09 -21.28
C ASP A 552 5.60 43.59 -22.73
N ILE A 553 6.68 43.39 -23.49
CA ILE A 553 6.79 43.83 -24.89
C ILE A 553 5.68 43.22 -25.75
N TYR A 554 5.38 41.94 -25.53
CA TYR A 554 4.33 41.24 -26.26
C TYR A 554 2.95 41.36 -25.62
N ALA A 555 2.82 42.06 -24.49
CA ALA A 555 1.60 42.14 -23.69
C ALA A 555 0.92 40.77 -23.59
N LEU A 556 1.69 39.75 -23.19
CA LEU A 556 1.28 38.35 -23.31
C LEU A 556 0.05 38.00 -22.49
N ASP A 557 -0.19 38.76 -21.43
CA ASP A 557 -1.42 38.71 -20.63
C ASP A 557 -2.67 39.07 -21.45
N LYS A 558 -2.54 39.83 -22.55
CA LYS A 558 -3.60 40.28 -23.45
C LYS A 558 -3.52 39.67 -24.86
N ASP A 559 -2.50 38.88 -25.14
CA ASP A 559 -2.35 38.20 -26.44
C ASP A 559 -3.50 37.20 -26.67
N ASN A 560 -4.33 37.49 -27.67
CA ASN A 560 -5.52 36.70 -27.99
C ASN A 560 -5.19 35.27 -28.39
N ASP A 561 -4.09 35.03 -29.12
CA ASP A 561 -3.75 33.68 -29.59
C ASP A 561 -3.26 32.83 -28.43
N VAL A 562 -2.42 33.39 -27.56
CA VAL A 562 -1.91 32.73 -26.35
C VAL A 562 -3.05 32.38 -25.40
N ARG A 563 -3.94 33.34 -25.13
CA ARG A 563 -5.13 33.13 -24.29
C ARG A 563 -6.07 32.09 -24.88
N THR A 564 -6.36 32.17 -26.17
CA THR A 564 -7.27 31.22 -26.84
C THR A 564 -6.70 29.80 -26.78
N PHE A 565 -5.40 29.64 -26.96
CA PHE A 565 -4.74 28.35 -26.80
C PHE A 565 -4.87 27.81 -25.37
N LEU A 566 -4.58 28.63 -24.36
CA LEU A 566 -4.67 28.22 -22.96
C LEU A 566 -6.11 27.88 -22.55
N LYS A 567 -7.09 28.72 -22.93
CA LYS A 567 -8.53 28.47 -22.72
C LYS A 567 -8.95 27.14 -23.32
N THR A 568 -8.61 26.92 -24.60
CA THR A 568 -8.95 25.68 -25.31
C THR A 568 -8.32 24.46 -24.63
N ARG A 569 -7.06 24.58 -24.19
CA ARG A 569 -6.34 23.50 -23.51
C ARG A 569 -6.98 23.16 -22.17
N ILE A 570 -7.29 24.16 -21.34
CA ILE A 570 -7.95 23.98 -20.04
C ILE A 570 -9.33 23.35 -20.24
N GLN A 571 -10.11 23.82 -21.22
CA GLN A 571 -11.42 23.26 -21.52
C GLN A 571 -11.36 21.79 -21.94
N LEU A 572 -10.32 21.37 -22.67
CA LEU A 572 -10.09 19.96 -22.98
C LEU A 572 -9.82 19.12 -21.73
N PHE A 573 -9.01 19.62 -20.78
CA PHE A 573 -8.76 18.92 -19.52
C PHE A 573 -10.01 18.80 -18.65
N ILE A 574 -10.79 19.89 -18.52
CA ILE A 574 -12.10 19.88 -17.83
C ILE A 574 -12.99 18.77 -18.40
N ARG A 575 -13.10 18.68 -19.73
CA ARG A 575 -13.91 17.65 -20.39
C ARG A 575 -13.37 16.24 -20.13
N SER A 576 -12.06 16.05 -20.06
CA SER A 576 -11.46 14.73 -19.81
C SER A 576 -11.71 14.18 -18.41
N LEU A 577 -11.90 15.05 -17.40
CA LEU A 577 -12.20 14.64 -16.03
C LEU A 577 -13.60 14.02 -15.86
N ASN A 578 -14.54 14.35 -16.76
CA ASN A 578 -15.87 13.74 -16.85
C ASN A 578 -16.63 13.61 -15.50
N ILE A 579 -16.72 14.71 -14.76
CA ILE A 579 -17.30 14.72 -13.40
C ILE A 579 -18.73 14.23 -13.33
N ALA A 580 -19.54 14.42 -14.38
CA ALA A 580 -20.93 13.98 -14.42
C ALA A 580 -21.09 12.45 -14.25
N SER A 581 -20.02 11.68 -14.46
CA SER A 581 -19.99 10.22 -14.26
C SER A 581 -19.52 9.78 -12.87
N LEU A 582 -18.98 10.70 -12.07
CA LEU A 582 -18.44 10.42 -10.74
C LEU A 582 -19.58 10.32 -9.72
N LYS A 583 -19.41 9.44 -8.72
CA LYS A 583 -20.42 9.22 -7.68
C LYS A 583 -20.10 9.97 -6.38
N ASN A 584 -18.92 10.56 -6.29
CA ASN A 584 -18.40 11.28 -5.11
C ASN A 584 -18.33 10.39 -3.87
N ASN A 585 -17.92 9.13 -4.07
CA ASN A 585 -17.95 8.11 -3.04
C ASN A 585 -16.56 7.69 -2.55
N ASP A 586 -15.48 8.18 -3.18
CA ASP A 586 -14.12 7.83 -2.78
C ASP A 586 -13.10 8.92 -3.05
N LEU A 587 -11.89 8.69 -2.52
CA LEU A 587 -10.74 9.58 -2.61
C LEU A 587 -10.29 9.92 -4.04
N ILE A 588 -10.54 9.05 -5.03
CA ILE A 588 -10.19 9.36 -6.43
C ILE A 588 -11.19 10.36 -7.00
N ASP A 589 -12.48 10.16 -6.73
CA ASP A 589 -13.52 11.12 -7.13
C ASP A 589 -13.24 12.50 -6.52
N HIS A 590 -12.88 12.56 -5.23
CA HIS A 590 -12.53 13.81 -4.57
C HIS A 590 -11.33 14.52 -5.22
N LEU A 591 -10.27 13.78 -5.60
CA LEU A 591 -9.14 14.36 -6.32
C LEU A 591 -9.57 14.95 -7.67
N LEU A 592 -10.32 14.19 -8.47
CA LEU A 592 -10.76 14.62 -9.80
C LEU A 592 -11.70 15.83 -9.74
N ILE A 593 -12.55 15.91 -8.72
CA ILE A 593 -13.40 17.06 -8.45
C ILE A 593 -12.54 18.29 -8.13
N SER A 594 -11.55 18.14 -7.25
CA SER A 594 -10.64 19.25 -6.90
C SER A 594 -9.88 19.78 -8.12
N GLU A 595 -9.31 18.88 -8.93
CA GLU A 595 -8.58 19.25 -10.15
C GLU A 595 -9.47 19.99 -11.15
N HIS A 596 -10.72 19.54 -11.32
CA HIS A 596 -11.68 20.21 -12.19
C HIS A 596 -12.02 21.60 -11.69
N ASP A 597 -12.23 21.78 -10.39
CA ASP A 597 -12.57 23.08 -9.81
C ASP A 597 -11.43 24.08 -10.00
N ILE A 598 -10.17 23.65 -9.84
CA ILE A 598 -8.99 24.47 -10.16
C ILE A 598 -9.00 24.89 -11.64
N LEU A 599 -9.18 23.92 -12.53
CA LEU A 599 -9.21 24.18 -13.98
C LEU A 599 -10.36 25.11 -14.38
N ARG A 600 -11.53 24.95 -13.75
CA ARG A 600 -12.70 25.79 -13.99
C ARG A 600 -12.44 27.24 -13.56
N ARG A 601 -11.90 27.46 -12.36
CA ARG A 601 -11.50 28.81 -11.91
C ARG A 601 -10.45 29.43 -12.82
N ALA A 602 -9.47 28.65 -13.26
CA ALA A 602 -8.48 29.10 -14.23
C ALA A 602 -9.12 29.49 -15.58
N PHE A 603 -10.13 28.75 -16.04
CA PHE A 603 -10.89 29.10 -17.24
C PHE A 603 -11.67 30.40 -17.08
N GLU A 604 -12.43 30.55 -15.98
CA GLU A 604 -13.22 31.75 -15.67
C GLU A 604 -12.32 33.00 -15.56
N LYS A 605 -11.13 32.88 -14.99
CA LYS A 605 -10.13 33.95 -14.92
C LYS A 605 -9.65 34.43 -16.29
N LEU A 606 -9.51 33.52 -17.25
CA LEU A 606 -9.16 33.87 -18.63
C LEU A 606 -10.33 34.55 -19.37
N GLU A 607 -11.58 34.36 -18.94
CA GLU A 607 -12.77 35.04 -19.47
C GLU A 607 -12.94 36.46 -18.90
N LEU A 608 -12.72 36.65 -17.60
CA LEU A 608 -12.97 37.94 -16.92
C LEU A 608 -11.95 39.04 -17.23
N SER A 609 -10.75 38.66 -17.69
CA SER A 609 -9.63 39.59 -17.89
C SER A 609 -9.65 40.29 -19.26
N HIS A 610 -10.84 40.57 -19.79
CA HIS A 610 -11.08 41.23 -21.09
C HIS A 610 -11.19 42.75 -20.99
#